data_AF-A0A6I5CHC6-F1
#
_entry.id   AF-A0A6I5CHC6-F1
#
_cell.length_a   1.000
_cell.length_b   1.000
_cell.length_c   1.000
_cell.angle_alpha   90.00
_cell.angle_beta   90.00
_cell.angle_gamma   90.00
#
_symmetry.space_group_name_H-M   'P 1'
#
loop_
_entity.id
_entity.type
_entity.pdbx_description
1 polymer ?
#
loop_
_entity_poly.entity_id
_entity_poly.type
_entity_poly.pdbx_seq_one_letter_code
_entity_poly.pdbx_strand_id
1 'polypeptide(L)'
;VRREDGDDDGTGAGAGVPAARETPVAELVPGDVIRLGPGDVVPADVRLLRSSGLTVHQAALTGESAPVAKTADDLPPEPGGGVLEQPQLCFLGSSVASGGATAVVTATG
;
A
#
# COMPACT_ATOMS: atom_id res chain seq x y z
N VAL A 1 7.00 -59.93 -17.70
CA VAL A 1 5.76 -59.40 -18.31
C VAL A 1 5.22 -58.34 -17.36
N ARG A 2 5.11 -57.11 -17.90
CA ARG A 2 4.60 -55.83 -17.38
C ARG A 2 5.39 -55.09 -16.28
N ARG A 3 5.89 -53.92 -16.72
CA ARG A 3 6.24 -52.72 -15.97
C ARG A 3 4.97 -52.10 -15.35
N GLU A 4 5.16 -51.42 -14.23
CA GLU A 4 4.51 -50.16 -13.87
C GLU A 4 5.73 -49.19 -13.76
N ASP A 5 6.08 -48.32 -14.71
CA ASP A 5 5.38 -47.07 -15.12
C ASP A 5 4.73 -46.47 -13.86
N GLY A 6 5.42 -45.69 -13.02
CA GLY A 6 6.02 -44.40 -13.36
C GLY A 6 4.90 -43.36 -13.37
N ASP A 7 4.75 -42.56 -12.33
CA ASP A 7 4.46 -41.14 -12.49
C ASP A 7 4.75 -40.36 -11.21
N ASP A 8 5.46 -39.26 -11.46
CA ASP A 8 5.77 -38.14 -10.59
C ASP A 8 4.47 -37.44 -10.19
N ASP A 9 4.35 -36.98 -8.95
CA ASP A 9 3.46 -35.87 -8.65
C ASP A 9 4.14 -34.96 -7.63
N GLY A 10 5.05 -34.14 -8.17
CA GLY A 10 5.65 -33.00 -7.51
C GLY A 10 4.61 -32.17 -6.76
N THR A 11 4.60 -32.33 -5.43
CA THR A 11 3.69 -31.60 -4.57
C THR A 11 4.44 -30.43 -3.93
N GLY A 12 4.06 -29.22 -4.37
CA GLY A 12 4.19 -28.00 -3.59
C GLY A 12 5.14 -26.98 -4.18
N ALA A 13 4.72 -26.30 -5.24
CA ALA A 13 5.23 -24.97 -5.56
C ALA A 13 5.09 -24.10 -4.30
N GLY A 14 6.20 -23.88 -3.60
CA GLY A 14 6.29 -22.86 -2.57
C GLY A 14 6.09 -21.53 -3.25
N ALA A 15 4.86 -21.01 -3.24
CA ALA A 15 4.60 -19.61 -3.55
C ALA A 15 5.47 -18.81 -2.57
N GLY A 16 6.61 -18.34 -3.04
CA GLY A 16 7.61 -17.67 -2.22
C GLY A 16 6.92 -16.57 -1.45
N VAL A 17 7.00 -16.62 -0.13
CA VAL A 17 6.48 -15.54 0.70
C VAL A 17 7.20 -14.27 0.22
N PRO A 18 6.49 -13.22 -0.20
CA PRO A 18 7.14 -12.02 -0.70
C PRO A 18 8.01 -11.44 0.42
N ALA A 19 9.32 -11.49 0.22
CA ALA A 19 10.28 -10.91 1.14
C ALA A 19 10.28 -9.39 0.95
N ALA A 20 10.21 -8.64 2.04
CA ALA A 20 10.37 -7.19 2.00
C ALA A 20 11.79 -6.86 1.52
N ARG A 21 11.92 -5.92 0.59
CA ARG A 21 13.20 -5.36 0.14
C ARG A 21 13.09 -3.84 0.09
N GLU A 22 14.22 -3.18 0.31
CA GLU A 22 14.32 -1.74 0.05
C GLU A 22 14.42 -1.53 -1.46
N THR A 23 13.69 -0.56 -1.99
CA THR A 23 13.67 -0.22 -3.42
C THR A 23 13.74 1.31 -3.52
N PRO A 24 14.60 1.85 -4.39
CA PRO A 24 14.66 3.30 -4.61
C PRO A 24 13.29 3.83 -5.05
N VAL A 25 12.90 5.01 -4.55
CA VAL A 25 11.60 5.63 -4.90
C VAL A 25 11.42 5.79 -6.41
N ALA A 26 12.51 6.09 -7.14
CA ALA A 26 12.50 6.24 -8.59
C ALA A 26 12.23 4.93 -9.37
N GLU A 27 12.30 3.78 -8.70
CA GLU A 27 12.01 2.47 -9.30
C GLU A 27 10.61 1.95 -8.95
N LEU A 28 9.84 2.70 -8.16
CA LEU A 28 8.46 2.34 -7.86
C LEU A 28 7.60 2.38 -9.13
N VAL A 29 6.72 1.40 -9.27
CA VAL A 29 5.74 1.33 -10.36
C VAL A 29 4.34 1.04 -9.82
N PRO A 30 3.28 1.43 -10.56
CA PRO A 30 1.92 1.02 -10.23
C PRO A 30 1.82 -0.51 -10.09
N GLY A 31 1.24 -0.95 -8.97
CA GLY A 31 1.15 -2.36 -8.60
C GLY A 31 2.12 -2.79 -7.49
N ASP A 32 3.17 -2.00 -7.20
CA ASP A 32 4.06 -2.29 -6.08
C ASP A 32 3.34 -2.19 -4.74
N VAL A 33 3.69 -3.07 -3.79
CA VAL A 33 3.15 -3.06 -2.43
C VAL A 33 4.22 -2.55 -1.48
N ILE A 34 3.92 -1.43 -0.83
CA ILE A 34 4.81 -0.76 0.12
C ILE A 34 4.26 -0.84 1.55
N ARG A 35 5.14 -0.67 2.52
CA ARG A 35 4.80 -0.49 3.93
C ARG A 35 5.10 0.94 4.33
N LEU A 36 4.23 1.51 5.15
CA LEU A 36 4.34 2.85 5.68
C LEU A 36 4.29 2.79 7.21
N GLY A 37 5.17 3.53 7.85
CA GLY A 37 5.27 3.70 9.30
C GLY A 37 5.53 5.16 9.69
N PRO A 38 5.53 5.48 10.99
CA PRO A 38 5.63 6.84 11.47
C PRO A 38 6.95 7.50 11.03
N GLY A 39 6.87 8.72 10.51
CA GLY A 39 8.00 9.46 9.97
C GLY A 39 8.27 9.21 8.48
N ASP A 40 7.65 8.20 7.87
CA ASP A 40 7.80 7.96 6.43
C ASP A 40 7.12 9.06 5.62
N VAL A 41 7.78 9.46 4.53
CA VAL A 41 7.16 10.24 3.47
C VAL A 41 6.55 9.27 2.47
N VAL A 42 5.28 9.48 2.12
CA VAL A 42 4.58 8.66 1.14
C VAL A 42 5.24 8.88 -0.23
N PRO A 43 5.85 7.84 -0.84
CA PRO A 43 6.74 8.01 -1.99
C PRO A 43 6.00 8.06 -3.35
N ALA A 44 4.72 7.72 -3.38
CA ALA A 44 3.88 7.61 -4.57
C ALA A 44 2.40 7.76 -4.18
N ASP A 45 1.50 7.91 -5.15
CA ASP A 45 0.07 7.86 -4.85
C ASP A 45 -0.36 6.42 -4.64
N VAL A 46 -0.91 6.12 -3.46
CA VAL A 46 -1.18 4.75 -3.01
C VAL A 46 -2.61 4.57 -2.51
N ARG A 47 -3.13 3.36 -2.70
CA ARG A 47 -4.36 2.87 -2.07
C ARG A 47 -4.02 1.95 -0.92
N LEU A 48 -4.59 2.20 0.25
CA LEU A 48 -4.39 1.38 1.43
C LEU A 48 -5.03 0.00 1.26
N LEU A 49 -4.25 -1.04 1.59
CA LEU A 49 -4.70 -2.43 1.66
C LEU A 49 -4.95 -2.86 3.10
N ARG A 50 -4.14 -2.35 4.03
CA ARG A 50 -4.29 -2.51 5.48
C ARG A 50 -3.77 -1.27 6.20
N SER A 51 -4.37 -0.95 7.33
CA SER A 51 -4.00 0.20 8.18
C SER A 51 -4.26 -0.12 9.65
N SER A 52 -3.45 0.42 10.53
CA SER A 52 -3.64 0.34 11.99
C SER A 52 -3.32 1.68 12.63
N GLY A 53 -4.36 2.40 13.04
CA GLY A 53 -4.22 3.73 13.65
C GLY A 53 -3.47 4.74 12.76
N LEU A 54 -3.56 4.59 11.44
CA LEU A 54 -2.82 5.41 10.50
C LEU A 54 -3.36 6.84 10.49
N THR A 55 -2.48 7.81 10.74
CA THR A 55 -2.75 9.23 10.50
C THR A 55 -1.63 9.83 9.67
N VAL A 56 -1.97 10.74 8.75
CA VAL A 56 -1.03 11.34 7.81
C VAL A 56 -1.17 12.87 7.79
N HIS A 57 -0.06 13.58 7.66
CA HIS A 57 -0.05 15.01 7.37
C HIS A 57 -0.17 15.22 5.87
N GLN A 58 -1.16 16.02 5.46
CA GLN A 58 -1.41 16.38 4.06
C GLN A 58 -1.26 17.89 3.84
N ALA A 59 -0.48 18.58 4.70
CA ALA A 59 -0.30 20.03 4.64
C ALA A 59 0.24 20.51 3.29
N ALA A 60 1.10 19.71 2.64
CA ALA A 60 1.63 20.02 1.31
C ALA A 60 0.56 20.04 0.20
N LEU A 61 -0.58 19.36 0.40
CA LEU A 61 -1.64 19.19 -0.59
C LEU A 61 -2.89 20.03 -0.27
N THR A 62 -3.20 20.18 1.02
CA THR A 62 -4.43 20.81 1.51
C THR A 62 -4.19 22.17 2.17
N GLY A 63 -2.97 22.45 2.62
CA GLY A 63 -2.66 23.59 3.50
C GLY A 63 -3.01 23.35 4.97
N GLU A 64 -3.70 22.26 5.30
CA GLU A 64 -4.13 21.94 6.66
C GLU A 64 -3.02 21.22 7.43
N SER A 65 -2.71 21.71 8.64
CA SER A 65 -1.63 21.16 9.46
C SER A 65 -2.03 19.94 10.29
N ALA A 66 -3.33 19.77 10.56
CA ALA A 66 -3.83 18.67 11.39
C ALA A 66 -3.66 17.31 10.68
N PRO A 67 -3.19 16.25 11.37
CA PRO A 67 -3.17 14.91 10.81
C PRO A 67 -4.58 14.40 10.49
N VAL A 68 -4.72 13.73 9.35
CA VAL A 68 -5.98 13.13 8.90
C VAL A 68 -5.90 11.62 9.08
N ALA A 69 -6.96 11.02 9.63
CA ALA A 69 -7.07 9.58 9.79
C ALA A 69 -7.30 8.88 8.45
N LYS A 70 -6.63 7.74 8.25
CA LYS A 70 -6.71 6.94 7.03
C LYS A 70 -7.03 5.49 7.37
N THR A 71 -7.88 4.86 6.55
CA THR A 71 -8.27 3.46 6.72
C THR A 71 -8.34 2.73 5.38
N ALA A 72 -8.05 1.43 5.37
CA ALA A 72 -8.16 0.57 4.20
C ALA A 72 -9.61 0.13 3.88
N ASP A 73 -10.59 0.54 4.67
CA ASP A 73 -12.00 0.24 4.41
C ASP A 73 -12.46 0.82 3.07
N ASP A 74 -13.17 0.01 2.29
CA ASP A 74 -13.77 0.46 1.03
C ASP A 74 -15.08 1.19 1.34
N LEU A 75 -14.93 2.42 1.84
CA LEU A 75 -16.05 3.30 2.14
C LEU A 75 -16.52 3.97 0.84
N PRO A 76 -17.85 4.04 0.62
CA PRO A 76 -18.37 4.82 -0.50
C PRO A 76 -17.90 6.28 -0.35
N PRO A 77 -17.54 6.94 -1.46
CA PRO A 77 -17.15 8.33 -1.41
C PRO A 77 -18.32 9.16 -0.87
N GLU A 78 -18.03 10.03 0.08
CA GLU A 78 -19.02 10.98 0.59
C GLU A 78 -19.49 11.89 -0.56
N PRO A 79 -20.79 12.18 -0.69
CA PRO A 79 -21.30 13.03 -1.75
C PRO A 79 -20.72 14.44 -1.63
N GLY A 80 -19.93 14.84 -2.63
CA GLY A 80 -19.20 16.12 -2.66
C GLY A 80 -17.79 16.06 -2.05
N GLY A 81 -17.36 14.91 -1.55
CA GLY A 81 -16.00 14.68 -1.06
C GLY A 81 -14.99 14.59 -2.20
N GLY A 82 -13.91 15.36 -2.08
CA GLY A 82 -12.75 15.32 -2.96
C GLY A 82 -11.90 14.07 -2.77
N VAL A 83 -11.02 13.82 -3.74
CA VAL A 83 -10.11 12.67 -3.75
C VAL A 83 -9.18 12.65 -2.51
N LEU A 84 -8.80 13.82 -1.99
CA LEU A 84 -7.93 13.96 -0.82
C LEU A 84 -8.59 13.51 0.50
N GLU A 85 -9.93 13.56 0.56
CA GLU A 85 -10.73 13.19 1.73
C GLU A 85 -11.00 11.68 1.79
N GLN A 86 -10.73 10.95 0.71
CA GLN A 86 -10.90 9.50 0.70
C GLN A 86 -9.93 8.84 1.70
N PRO A 87 -10.42 8.13 2.72
CA PRO A 87 -9.58 7.58 3.77
C PRO A 87 -8.68 6.44 3.29
N GLN A 88 -9.06 5.76 2.21
CA GLN A 88 -8.30 4.67 1.59
C GLN A 88 -7.17 5.15 0.65
N LEU A 89 -7.00 6.46 0.46
CA LEU A 89 -5.95 7.02 -0.40
C LEU A 89 -4.92 7.82 0.41
N CYS A 90 -3.65 7.64 0.05
CA CYS A 90 -2.54 8.47 0.50
C CYS A 90 -1.75 8.94 -0.72
N PHE A 91 -1.26 10.17 -0.66
CA PHE A 91 -0.72 10.85 -1.85
C PHE A 91 0.75 11.18 -1.64
N LEU A 92 1.48 11.20 -2.74
CA LEU A 92 2.90 11.55 -2.77
C LEU A 92 3.17 12.84 -2.00
N GLY A 93 4.21 12.83 -1.16
CA GLY A 93 4.62 13.99 -0.36
C GLY A 93 3.85 14.19 0.94
N SER A 94 2.80 13.40 1.21
CA SER A 94 2.23 13.30 2.56
C SER A 94 3.22 12.61 3.49
N SER A 95 3.14 12.85 4.80
CA SER A 95 3.99 12.15 5.79
C SER A 95 3.16 11.42 6.83
N VAL A 96 3.62 10.27 7.27
CA VAL A 96 2.93 9.47 8.28
C VAL A 96 3.19 10.06 9.66
N ALA A 97 2.13 10.52 10.32
CA ALA A 97 2.20 11.07 11.66
C ALA A 97 2.23 9.96 12.72
N SER A 98 1.40 8.92 12.56
CA SER A 98 1.34 7.80 13.48
C SER A 98 0.73 6.55 12.85
N GLY A 99 0.87 5.41 13.54
CA GLY A 99 0.33 4.13 13.09
C GLY A 99 1.16 3.50 11.97
N GLY A 100 0.53 2.67 11.16
CA GLY A 100 1.19 2.06 10.01
C GLY A 100 0.21 1.46 9.02
N ALA A 101 0.71 1.19 7.82
CA ALA A 101 -0.10 0.64 6.74
C ALA A 101 0.68 -0.20 5.74
N THR A 102 -0.07 -1.00 4.99
CA THR A 102 0.38 -1.63 3.75
C THR A 102 -0.47 -1.06 2.63
N ALA A 103 0.15 -0.61 1.55
CA ALA A 103 -0.52 0.09 0.47
C ALA A 103 -0.01 -0.38 -0.88
N VAL A 104 -0.87 -0.32 -1.90
CA VAL A 104 -0.49 -0.57 -3.29
C VAL A 104 -0.29 0.76 -4.01
N VAL A 105 0.79 0.86 -4.78
CA VAL A 105 1.07 2.02 -5.63
C VAL A 105 0.07 2.06 -6.77
N THR A 106 -0.57 3.22 -6.94
CA THR A 106 -1.60 3.45 -7.97
C THR A 106 -1.11 4.40 -9.04
N ALA A 107 -0.30 5.40 -8.68
CA ALA A 107 0.39 6.28 -9.61
C ALA A 107 1.74 6.70 -9.05
N THR A 108 2.69 6.90 -9.95
CA THR A 108 4.05 7.35 -9.67
C THR A 108 4.29 8.65 -10.45
N GLY A 109 5.09 9.55 -9.88
CA GLY A 109 5.45 10.83 -10.50
C GLY A 109 6.54 10.72 -11.55
#